data_AF-A0A7V8SVY8-F1
#
_entry.id   AF-A0A7V8SVY8-F1
#
_cell.length_a   1.000
_cell.length_b   1.000
_cell.length_c   1.000
_cell.angle_alpha   90.00
_cell.angle_beta   90.00
_cell.angle_gamma   90.00
#
_symmetry.space_group_name_H-M   'P 1'
#
loop_
_entity.id
_entity.type
_entity.pdbx_description
1 polymer ?
#
loop_
_entity_poly.entity_id
_entity_poly.type
_entity_poly.pdbx_seq_one_letter_code
_entity_poly.pdbx_strand_id
1 'polypeptide(L)'
;MIDRFRDIARALVAVLLLGVAGAAAQTAQSPTSPNPSAASQAGSVPTAQAPAQPAGPAGPQINIAEITARANRDVGVNIETAINGWQHELDRLESALQKPRLRYSELNDLRDELQRVRAGIEDFWKRLEPPLAAAKDQVALLGPAPAAGQPPEPEQAALNRAGLNYLFGLLSAGQAAVHSANLRIDQLINTIQDIRRKNFTTSLLQPVPGIYSYQTWANLPDYVPSATSRVRDLLVEWWDSVRDQNEVLLIGFEAILLWLVLTIAAWHGVHRLRRWAHDGEPPFWRRASSAAGVILLRILPVVAPIMFLYGMIAETHALPERVDWIFYSTAQSIIIIFAVNALVTTVFAPWSSQWRLIPASDRAAARICGLILTLAIAYGVTTLIYVVTRIVQAPFALTVAVAFPSSLLLAAIIVAILLTPLDGQHQERMPSLRWLTALRIPIWITVAAIVVCALGGYLALSRFLAQQLIVTGSILSFVYLLLLWVDGLMHGLGDDSAATGLWLKERAGLEQRRRKQLVLPIGLVLKFAVLVFSVPLILLQWGYRWPDIYDWYSQFFGFQIGNTQVSFGVLLASIIVFGLAYAAARVFQG
;
A
#
# COMPACT_ATOMS: atom_id res chain seq x y z
N MET A 1 -4.66 -9.57 -2.02
CA MET A 1 -3.63 -9.48 -0.94
C MET A 1 -2.76 -10.72 -0.98
N ILE A 2 -3.36 -11.91 -1.04
CA ILE A 2 -2.69 -13.18 -1.33
C ILE A 2 -1.87 -13.09 -2.63
N ASP A 3 -2.44 -12.57 -3.72
CA ASP A 3 -1.70 -12.43 -5.00
C ASP A 3 -0.46 -11.54 -4.86
N ARG A 4 -0.58 -10.40 -4.16
CA ARG A 4 0.56 -9.52 -3.89
C ARG A 4 1.62 -10.18 -3.02
N PHE A 5 1.21 -11.01 -2.06
CA PHE A 5 2.16 -11.74 -1.21
C PHE A 5 2.84 -12.85 -1.99
N ARG A 6 2.12 -13.52 -2.90
CA ARG A 6 2.68 -14.45 -3.87
C ARG A 6 3.66 -13.73 -4.79
N ASP A 7 3.35 -12.53 -5.29
CA ASP A 7 4.26 -11.74 -6.12
C ASP A 7 5.50 -11.26 -5.35
N ILE A 8 5.36 -10.88 -4.09
CA ILE A 8 6.51 -10.56 -3.22
C ILE A 8 7.33 -11.82 -2.91
N ALA A 9 6.69 -12.96 -2.68
CA ALA A 9 7.35 -14.25 -2.48
C ALA A 9 8.14 -14.64 -3.72
N ARG A 10 7.54 -14.50 -4.91
CA ARG A 10 8.19 -14.70 -6.20
C ARG A 10 9.38 -13.79 -6.39
N ALA A 11 9.24 -12.49 -6.11
CA ALA A 11 10.34 -11.54 -6.22
C ALA A 11 11.48 -11.87 -5.25
N LEU A 12 11.16 -12.28 -4.02
CA LEU A 12 12.17 -12.68 -3.03
C LEU A 12 12.82 -14.02 -3.37
N VAL A 13 12.05 -15.00 -3.86
CA VAL A 13 12.54 -16.28 -4.36
C VAL A 13 13.43 -16.05 -5.56
N ALA A 14 13.02 -15.22 -6.51
CA ALA A 14 13.85 -14.81 -7.64
C ALA A 14 15.13 -14.13 -7.16
N VAL A 15 15.09 -13.23 -6.18
CA VAL A 15 16.27 -12.58 -5.60
C VAL A 15 17.16 -13.57 -4.82
N LEU A 16 16.60 -14.56 -4.12
CA LEU A 16 17.33 -15.60 -3.40
C LEU A 16 17.98 -16.60 -4.36
N LEU A 17 17.29 -16.99 -5.43
CA LEU A 17 17.82 -17.81 -6.52
C LEU A 17 18.86 -17.04 -7.36
N LEU A 18 18.65 -15.75 -7.60
CA LEU A 18 19.62 -14.83 -8.22
C LEU A 18 20.80 -14.52 -7.29
N GLY A 19 20.65 -14.70 -5.98
CA GLY A 19 21.76 -14.67 -5.01
C GLY A 19 22.72 -15.86 -5.16
N VAL A 20 22.30 -16.91 -5.87
CA VAL A 20 23.10 -18.11 -6.21
C VAL A 20 23.49 -18.15 -7.70
N ALA A 21 22.88 -17.31 -8.54
CA ALA A 21 23.21 -17.19 -9.96
C ALA A 21 23.55 -15.74 -10.34
N GLY A 22 24.84 -15.44 -10.37
CA GLY A 22 25.35 -14.16 -10.85
C GLY A 22 25.19 -13.99 -12.37
N ALA A 23 24.72 -12.80 -12.75
CA ALA A 23 24.88 -12.08 -14.01
C ALA A 23 24.06 -12.52 -15.24
N ALA A 24 23.08 -11.69 -15.64
CA ALA A 24 23.08 -10.95 -16.91
C ALA A 24 21.92 -9.93 -16.96
N ALA A 25 22.16 -8.83 -17.67
CA ALA A 25 21.43 -7.57 -17.69
C ALA A 25 20.10 -7.58 -18.47
N GLN A 26 19.27 -6.54 -18.26
CA GLN A 26 18.70 -5.73 -19.35
C GLN A 26 18.07 -4.41 -18.86
N THR A 27 18.24 -3.39 -19.70
CA THR A 27 17.95 -1.96 -19.55
C THR A 27 16.77 -1.53 -20.43
N ALA A 28 15.94 -0.58 -19.96
CA ALA A 28 15.25 0.46 -20.77
C ALA A 28 14.43 1.38 -19.82
N GLN A 29 14.91 2.57 -19.46
CA GLN A 29 14.67 3.88 -20.10
C GLN A 29 13.19 4.29 -20.28
N SER A 30 12.80 5.32 -19.51
CA SER A 30 11.61 6.16 -19.69
C SER A 30 12.00 7.47 -20.39
N PRO A 31 11.04 8.18 -20.99
CA PRO A 31 10.90 9.61 -20.69
C PRO A 31 9.42 10.03 -20.52
N THR A 32 9.06 10.68 -19.42
CA THR A 32 8.93 12.15 -19.21
C THR A 32 7.79 12.83 -19.98
N SER A 33 6.83 13.38 -19.22
CA SER A 33 5.73 14.27 -19.61
C SER A 33 6.21 15.68 -20.04
N PRO A 34 5.34 16.55 -20.58
CA PRO A 34 4.57 17.45 -19.69
C PRO A 34 3.14 17.88 -20.16
N ASN A 35 2.36 18.29 -19.17
CA ASN A 35 1.13 19.12 -19.18
C ASN A 35 1.42 20.58 -19.66
N PRO A 36 0.46 21.54 -19.86
CA PRO A 36 -0.79 21.73 -19.08
C PRO A 36 -2.07 22.33 -19.76
N SER A 37 -3.21 22.05 -19.11
CA SER A 37 -4.32 22.95 -18.68
C SER A 37 -5.14 23.84 -19.65
N ALA A 38 -6.47 23.65 -19.62
CA ALA A 38 -7.52 24.60 -19.18
C ALA A 38 -8.88 24.20 -19.82
N ALA A 39 -9.70 23.41 -19.14
CA ALA A 39 -10.88 23.86 -18.38
C ALA A 39 -11.83 24.80 -19.15
N SER A 40 -13.06 24.33 -19.45
CA SER A 40 -14.30 24.98 -19.03
C SER A 40 -15.55 24.15 -19.37
N GLN A 41 -16.42 24.14 -18.38
CA GLN A 41 -17.73 23.52 -18.23
C GLN A 41 -18.70 23.78 -19.41
N ALA A 42 -19.61 22.83 -19.65
CA ALA A 42 -21.03 22.96 -19.28
C ALA A 42 -21.95 22.24 -20.28
N GLY A 43 -23.06 21.74 -19.75
CA GLY A 43 -24.34 21.82 -20.47
C GLY A 43 -24.86 20.51 -21.06
N SER A 44 -25.42 19.67 -20.20
CA SER A 44 -26.53 18.79 -20.56
C SER A 44 -27.67 19.60 -21.20
N VAL A 45 -28.14 19.24 -22.40
CA VAL A 45 -29.42 19.73 -22.94
C VAL A 45 -30.15 18.59 -23.69
N PRO A 46 -31.49 18.52 -23.59
CA PRO A 46 -32.28 17.33 -23.83
C PRO A 46 -32.77 17.19 -25.28
N THR A 47 -33.23 15.99 -25.59
CA THR A 47 -34.12 15.64 -26.69
C THR A 47 -35.28 16.64 -26.79
N ALA A 48 -35.31 17.46 -27.84
CA ALA A 48 -36.46 18.27 -28.20
C ALA A 48 -36.77 18.05 -29.69
N GLN A 49 -37.91 17.41 -29.95
CA GLN A 49 -38.58 17.41 -31.25
C GLN A 49 -39.23 18.79 -31.47
N ALA A 50 -38.97 19.42 -32.61
CA ALA A 50 -39.74 20.56 -33.14
C ALA A 50 -39.50 20.67 -34.67
N PRO A 51 -40.33 21.41 -35.44
CA PRO A 51 -41.19 20.85 -36.49
C PRO A 51 -40.66 21.08 -37.91
N ALA A 52 -41.25 20.35 -38.87
CA ALA A 52 -41.00 20.48 -40.30
C ALA A 52 -41.11 21.93 -40.81
N GLN A 53 -40.06 22.40 -41.50
CA GLN A 53 -40.06 23.59 -42.35
C GLN A 53 -39.58 23.22 -43.77
N PRO A 54 -40.05 23.95 -44.81
CA PRO A 54 -40.05 23.48 -46.19
C PRO A 54 -38.68 23.51 -46.86
N ALA A 55 -38.51 22.61 -47.82
CA ALA A 55 -37.31 22.37 -48.61
C ALA A 55 -36.69 23.65 -49.22
N GLY A 56 -35.47 23.99 -48.77
CA GLY A 56 -34.47 24.74 -49.54
C GLY A 56 -33.54 23.77 -50.29
N PRO A 57 -32.80 24.23 -51.31
CA PRO A 57 -32.07 23.36 -52.23
C PRO A 57 -31.11 22.45 -51.47
N ALA A 58 -31.12 21.16 -51.84
CA ALA A 58 -30.31 20.12 -51.22
C ALA A 58 -28.86 20.59 -51.10
N GLY A 59 -28.37 20.69 -49.86
CA GLY A 59 -26.96 20.90 -49.60
C GLY A 59 -26.12 19.81 -50.28
N PRO A 60 -24.83 20.07 -50.55
CA PRO A 60 -23.98 19.13 -51.26
C PRO A 60 -24.00 17.74 -50.61
N GLN A 61 -24.35 16.70 -51.38
CA GLN A 61 -24.42 15.32 -50.89
C GLN A 61 -23.01 14.79 -50.62
N ILE A 62 -22.62 14.80 -49.35
CA ILE A 62 -21.33 14.28 -48.89
C ILE A 62 -21.42 12.76 -48.73
N ASN A 63 -20.37 12.04 -49.15
CA ASN A 63 -20.30 10.58 -48.97
C ASN A 63 -19.90 10.24 -47.52
N ILE A 64 -20.91 10.18 -46.64
CA ILE A 64 -20.74 9.89 -45.21
C ILE A 64 -19.99 8.56 -44.98
N ALA A 65 -20.28 7.52 -45.75
CA ALA A 65 -19.66 6.21 -45.58
C ALA A 65 -18.15 6.23 -45.83
N GLU A 66 -17.71 7.02 -46.81
CA GLU A 66 -16.29 7.18 -47.13
C GLU A 66 -15.54 7.98 -46.06
N ILE A 67 -16.17 9.04 -45.52
CA ILE A 67 -15.58 9.86 -44.46
C ILE A 67 -15.46 9.04 -43.16
N THR A 68 -16.47 8.24 -42.82
CA THR A 68 -16.41 7.34 -41.66
C THR A 68 -15.36 6.24 -41.85
N ALA A 69 -15.24 5.66 -43.05
CA ALA A 69 -14.20 4.68 -43.35
C ALA A 69 -12.78 5.28 -43.24
N ARG A 70 -12.61 6.54 -43.66
CA ARG A 70 -11.36 7.29 -43.49
C ARG A 70 -11.05 7.53 -42.01
N ALA A 71 -12.02 8.02 -41.24
CA ALA A 71 -11.86 8.23 -39.80
C ALA A 71 -11.43 6.95 -39.07
N ASN A 72 -12.09 5.83 -39.38
CA ASN A 72 -11.76 4.53 -38.79
C ASN A 72 -10.35 4.05 -39.17
N ARG A 73 -9.87 4.38 -40.38
CA ARG A 73 -8.51 4.07 -40.84
C ARG A 73 -7.47 4.91 -40.12
N ASP A 74 -7.73 6.21 -39.96
CA ASP A 74 -6.82 7.15 -39.31
C ASP A 74 -6.65 6.86 -37.81
N VAL A 75 -7.72 6.41 -37.14
CA VAL A 75 -7.69 5.97 -35.73
C VAL A 75 -7.19 4.50 -35.61
N GLY A 76 -7.26 3.72 -36.69
CA GLY A 76 -6.83 2.31 -36.73
C GLY A 76 -7.79 1.35 -36.02
N VAL A 77 -8.99 1.80 -35.65
CA VAL A 77 -10.09 1.02 -35.08
C VAL A 77 -11.42 1.65 -35.46
N ASN A 78 -12.47 0.84 -35.57
CA ASN A 78 -13.80 1.36 -35.83
C ASN A 78 -14.36 2.04 -34.57
N ILE A 79 -14.55 3.36 -34.67
CA ILE A 79 -14.92 4.26 -33.57
C ILE A 79 -16.23 3.82 -32.91
N GLU A 80 -17.27 3.55 -33.71
CA GLU A 80 -18.58 3.15 -33.20
C GLU A 80 -18.53 1.80 -32.49
N THR A 81 -17.84 0.82 -33.06
CA THR A 81 -17.71 -0.50 -32.44
C THR A 81 -16.91 -0.46 -31.13
N ALA A 82 -15.87 0.37 -31.06
CA ALA A 82 -15.10 0.56 -29.83
C ALA A 82 -15.96 1.21 -28.75
N ILE A 83 -16.71 2.27 -29.12
CA ILE A 83 -17.62 2.97 -28.21
C ILE A 83 -18.71 2.03 -27.67
N ASN A 84 -19.38 1.31 -28.56
CA ASN A 84 -20.45 0.38 -28.18
C ASN A 84 -19.89 -0.77 -27.32
N GLY A 85 -18.67 -1.23 -27.61
CA GLY A 85 -18.00 -2.29 -26.86
C GLY A 85 -17.78 -1.93 -25.40
N TRP A 86 -17.17 -0.77 -25.11
CA TRP A 86 -16.98 -0.37 -23.72
C TRP A 86 -18.30 0.08 -23.05
N GLN A 87 -19.27 0.60 -23.80
CA GLN A 87 -20.56 0.99 -23.23
C GLN A 87 -21.29 -0.24 -22.70
N HIS A 88 -21.37 -1.30 -23.51
CA HIS A 88 -21.94 -2.58 -23.11
C HIS A 88 -21.21 -3.18 -21.90
N GLU A 89 -19.88 -3.06 -21.86
CA GLU A 89 -19.09 -3.56 -20.74
C GLU A 89 -19.35 -2.76 -19.45
N LEU A 90 -19.48 -1.44 -19.54
CA LEU A 90 -19.87 -0.59 -18.41
C LEU A 90 -21.30 -0.89 -17.93
N ASP A 91 -22.24 -1.15 -18.84
CA ASP A 91 -23.61 -1.56 -18.50
C ASP A 91 -23.63 -2.90 -17.77
N ARG A 92 -22.83 -3.87 -18.24
CA ARG A 92 -22.64 -5.18 -17.59
C ARG A 92 -22.10 -5.03 -16.17
N LEU A 93 -21.05 -4.20 -16.01
CA LEU A 93 -20.41 -3.95 -14.72
C LEU A 93 -21.33 -3.21 -13.74
N GLU A 94 -22.08 -2.23 -14.22
CA GLU A 94 -23.09 -1.54 -13.42
C GLU A 94 -24.20 -2.48 -12.95
N SER A 95 -24.70 -3.33 -13.86
CA SER A 95 -25.71 -4.35 -13.52
C SER A 95 -25.19 -5.35 -12.49
N ALA A 96 -23.91 -5.72 -12.58
CA ALA A 96 -23.27 -6.60 -11.59
C ALA A 96 -23.17 -5.93 -10.20
N LEU A 97 -22.97 -4.62 -10.14
CA LEU A 97 -22.93 -3.84 -8.89
C LEU A 97 -24.29 -3.72 -8.19
N GLN A 98 -25.40 -3.86 -8.92
CA GLN A 98 -26.74 -3.85 -8.35
C GLN A 98 -27.12 -5.14 -7.61
N LYS A 99 -26.31 -6.20 -7.73
CA LYS A 99 -26.58 -7.47 -7.03
C LYS A 99 -26.52 -7.28 -5.51
N PRO A 100 -27.53 -7.76 -4.76
CA PRO A 100 -27.51 -7.68 -3.31
C PRO A 100 -26.39 -8.56 -2.72
N ARG A 101 -25.72 -8.04 -1.67
CA ARG A 101 -24.68 -8.74 -0.88
C ARG A 101 -23.44 -9.20 -1.67
N LEU A 102 -22.83 -8.30 -2.43
CA LEU A 102 -21.53 -8.53 -3.06
C LEU A 102 -20.41 -8.75 -2.02
N ARG A 103 -19.59 -9.79 -2.25
CA ARG A 103 -18.39 -10.12 -1.44
C ARG A 103 -17.23 -9.18 -1.77
N TYR A 104 -16.24 -9.10 -0.87
CA TYR A 104 -15.06 -8.26 -1.08
C TYR A 104 -14.19 -8.67 -2.28
N SER A 105 -14.13 -9.97 -2.58
CA SER A 105 -13.45 -10.50 -3.79
C SER A 105 -14.17 -10.03 -5.05
N GLU A 106 -15.48 -10.25 -5.14
CA GLU A 106 -16.31 -9.81 -6.27
C GLU A 106 -16.21 -8.29 -6.49
N LEU A 107 -16.19 -7.50 -5.43
CA LEU A 107 -15.99 -6.05 -5.51
C LEU A 107 -14.56 -5.66 -5.95
N ASN A 108 -13.55 -6.49 -5.72
CA ASN A 108 -12.19 -6.29 -6.26
C ASN A 108 -12.19 -6.64 -7.75
N ASP A 109 -12.75 -7.77 -8.13
CA ASP A 109 -12.80 -8.24 -9.52
C ASP A 109 -13.53 -7.22 -10.41
N LEU A 110 -14.68 -6.68 -9.95
CA LEU A 110 -15.40 -5.62 -10.64
C LEU A 110 -14.59 -4.33 -10.78
N ARG A 111 -13.78 -3.98 -9.77
CA ARG A 111 -12.88 -2.83 -9.86
C ARG A 111 -11.78 -3.10 -10.89
N ASP A 112 -11.20 -4.28 -10.87
CA ASP A 112 -10.10 -4.64 -11.77
C ASP A 112 -10.61 -4.71 -13.22
N GLU A 113 -11.86 -5.17 -13.44
CA GLU A 113 -12.55 -5.06 -14.73
C GLU A 113 -12.76 -3.59 -15.15
N LEU A 114 -13.24 -2.72 -14.27
CA LEU A 114 -13.36 -1.27 -14.55
C LEU A 114 -12.01 -0.63 -14.92
N GLN A 115 -10.91 -1.05 -14.27
CA GLN A 115 -9.57 -0.58 -14.59
C GLN A 115 -9.08 -1.08 -15.96
N ARG A 116 -9.42 -2.33 -16.33
CA ARG A 116 -9.15 -2.85 -17.68
C ARG A 116 -9.90 -2.07 -18.76
N VAL A 117 -11.17 -1.75 -18.51
CA VAL A 117 -11.96 -0.91 -19.43
C VAL A 117 -11.37 0.49 -19.56
N ARG A 118 -10.95 1.11 -18.45
CA ARG A 118 -10.25 2.41 -18.45
C ARG A 118 -8.99 2.36 -19.31
N ALA A 119 -8.14 1.35 -19.15
CA ALA A 119 -6.93 1.20 -19.95
C ALA A 119 -7.26 1.09 -21.45
N GLY A 120 -8.30 0.34 -21.82
CA GLY A 120 -8.77 0.26 -23.21
C GLY A 120 -9.26 1.60 -23.77
N ILE A 121 -9.98 2.38 -22.96
CA ILE A 121 -10.43 3.74 -23.33
C ILE A 121 -9.25 4.69 -23.50
N GLU A 122 -8.25 4.63 -22.60
CA GLU A 122 -7.02 5.42 -22.70
C GLU A 122 -6.22 5.09 -23.97
N ASP A 123 -6.12 3.82 -24.32
CA ASP A 123 -5.44 3.40 -25.55
C ASP A 123 -6.19 3.84 -26.81
N PHE A 124 -7.53 3.85 -26.77
CA PHE A 124 -8.32 4.45 -27.84
C PHE A 124 -8.10 5.97 -27.92
N TRP A 125 -8.08 6.68 -26.79
CA TRP A 125 -7.83 8.12 -26.74
C TRP A 125 -6.49 8.49 -27.37
N LYS A 126 -5.41 7.75 -27.05
CA LYS A 126 -4.08 7.96 -27.65
C LYS A 126 -4.08 7.84 -29.18
N ARG A 127 -4.96 7.01 -29.74
CA ARG A 127 -5.12 6.84 -31.20
C ARG A 127 -6.02 7.90 -31.82
N LEU A 128 -7.02 8.38 -31.07
CA LEU A 128 -7.98 9.39 -31.52
C LEU A 128 -7.40 10.81 -31.47
N GLU A 129 -6.52 11.11 -30.52
CA GLU A 129 -5.99 12.46 -30.28
C GLU A 129 -5.25 13.05 -31.50
N PRO A 130 -4.30 12.35 -32.17
CA PRO A 130 -3.62 12.89 -33.35
C PRO A 130 -4.56 13.23 -34.52
N PRO A 131 -5.47 12.33 -34.98
CA PRO A 131 -6.38 12.66 -36.08
C PRO A 131 -7.40 13.73 -35.71
N LEU A 132 -7.83 13.80 -34.44
CA LEU A 132 -8.71 14.87 -33.96
C LEU A 132 -8.02 16.24 -34.02
N ALA A 133 -6.76 16.32 -33.58
CA ALA A 133 -5.97 17.55 -33.66
C ALA A 133 -5.77 17.98 -35.12
N ALA A 134 -5.40 17.04 -36.00
CA ALA A 134 -5.23 17.30 -37.43
C ALA A 134 -6.54 17.76 -38.11
N ALA A 135 -7.68 17.15 -37.78
CA ALA A 135 -8.98 17.55 -38.31
C ALA A 135 -9.37 18.96 -37.83
N LYS A 136 -9.09 19.29 -36.56
CA LYS A 136 -9.32 20.63 -36.01
C LYS A 136 -8.49 21.69 -36.72
N ASP A 137 -7.21 21.41 -36.98
CA ASP A 137 -6.33 22.33 -37.70
C ASP A 137 -6.79 22.53 -39.15
N GLN A 138 -7.20 21.45 -39.84
CA GLN A 138 -7.75 21.53 -41.19
C GLN A 138 -9.04 22.37 -41.28
N VAL A 139 -9.93 22.24 -40.30
CA VAL A 139 -11.13 23.10 -40.20
C VAL A 139 -10.76 24.55 -39.94
N ALA A 140 -9.73 24.82 -39.11
CA ALA A 140 -9.26 26.18 -38.85
C ALA A 140 -8.64 26.84 -40.09
N LEU A 141 -7.92 26.08 -40.93
CA LEU A 141 -7.35 26.54 -42.20
C LEU A 141 -8.40 27.00 -43.23
N LEU A 142 -9.63 26.48 -43.17
CA LEU A 142 -10.72 26.87 -44.08
C LEU A 142 -11.34 28.24 -43.75
N GLY A 143 -11.06 28.80 -42.57
CA GLY A 143 -11.62 30.09 -42.13
C GLY A 143 -13.15 30.09 -41.93
N PRO A 144 -13.73 31.21 -41.48
CA PRO A 144 -15.17 31.33 -41.27
C PRO A 144 -15.95 31.18 -42.58
N ALA A 145 -17.18 30.66 -42.51
CA ALA A 145 -18.06 30.56 -43.68
C ALA A 145 -18.41 31.95 -44.22
N PRO A 146 -18.68 32.10 -45.54
CA PRO A 146 -19.09 33.38 -46.11
C PRO A 146 -20.32 33.93 -45.38
N ALA A 147 -20.25 35.17 -44.91
CA ALA A 147 -21.39 35.83 -44.27
C ALA A 147 -22.53 36.05 -45.29
N ALA A 148 -23.78 36.10 -44.82
CA ALA A 148 -24.95 36.32 -45.66
C ALA A 148 -24.78 37.60 -46.50
N GLY A 149 -24.68 37.45 -47.84
CA GLY A 149 -24.45 38.55 -48.79
C GLY A 149 -23.11 38.54 -49.53
N GLN A 150 -22.19 37.62 -49.22
CA GLN A 150 -20.98 37.39 -50.02
C GLN A 150 -21.23 36.44 -51.20
N PRO A 151 -20.38 36.44 -52.25
CA PRO A 151 -20.51 35.52 -53.38
C PRO A 151 -20.58 34.08 -52.87
N PRO A 152 -21.51 33.24 -53.39
CA PRO A 152 -21.62 31.86 -52.97
C PRO A 152 -20.28 31.14 -53.17
N GLU A 153 -19.87 30.39 -52.15
CA GLU A 153 -18.67 29.56 -52.21
C GLU A 153 -18.76 28.61 -53.42
N PRO A 154 -17.64 28.32 -54.11
CA PRO A 154 -17.62 27.29 -55.15
C PRO A 154 -18.14 25.97 -54.58
N GLU A 155 -18.96 25.25 -55.33
CA GLU A 155 -19.65 24.02 -54.88
C GLU A 155 -18.67 22.98 -54.31
N GLN A 156 -17.46 22.88 -54.89
CA GLN A 156 -16.37 22.02 -54.42
C GLN A 156 -15.79 22.44 -53.05
N ALA A 157 -15.70 23.75 -52.78
CA ALA A 157 -15.23 24.26 -51.49
C ALA A 157 -16.27 24.02 -50.38
N ALA A 158 -17.55 24.20 -50.71
CA ALA A 158 -18.66 23.88 -49.80
C ALA A 158 -18.73 22.38 -49.47
N LEU A 159 -18.51 21.50 -50.45
CA LEU A 159 -18.40 20.04 -50.27
C LEU A 159 -17.24 19.67 -49.33
N ASN A 160 -16.05 20.23 -49.56
CA ASN A 160 -14.86 19.96 -48.74
C ASN A 160 -15.04 20.45 -47.28
N ARG A 161 -15.61 21.66 -47.10
CA ARG A 161 -15.94 22.21 -45.78
C ARG A 161 -16.94 21.32 -45.04
N ALA A 162 -17.99 20.88 -45.72
CA ALA A 162 -19.01 20.01 -45.15
C ALA A 162 -18.43 18.64 -44.74
N GLY A 163 -17.57 18.04 -45.57
CA GLY A 163 -16.93 16.76 -45.26
C GLY A 163 -15.93 16.84 -44.10
N LEU A 164 -15.11 17.90 -44.03
CA LEU A 164 -14.18 18.11 -42.92
C LEU A 164 -14.90 18.41 -41.60
N ASN A 165 -15.98 19.19 -41.64
CA ASN A 165 -16.84 19.40 -40.47
C ASN A 165 -17.50 18.10 -39.98
N TYR A 166 -17.93 17.24 -40.90
CA TYR A 166 -18.48 15.92 -40.54
C TYR A 166 -17.41 15.04 -39.88
N LEU A 167 -16.20 14.98 -40.45
CA LEU A 167 -15.06 14.24 -39.87
C LEU A 167 -14.71 14.74 -38.47
N PHE A 168 -14.59 16.07 -38.30
CA PHE A 168 -14.31 16.67 -37.00
C PHE A 168 -15.43 16.37 -35.99
N GLY A 169 -16.70 16.46 -36.41
CA GLY A 169 -17.86 16.09 -35.61
C GLY A 169 -17.77 14.65 -35.11
N LEU A 170 -17.47 13.69 -35.99
CA LEU A 170 -17.32 12.27 -35.65
C LEU A 170 -16.19 12.03 -34.63
N LEU A 171 -15.02 12.63 -34.84
CA LEU A 171 -13.88 12.49 -33.93
C LEU A 171 -14.15 13.17 -32.57
N SER A 172 -14.82 14.33 -32.57
CA SER A 172 -15.22 15.04 -31.34
C SER A 172 -16.27 14.27 -30.54
N ALA A 173 -17.19 13.55 -31.21
CA ALA A 173 -18.11 12.63 -30.56
C ALA A 173 -17.36 11.48 -29.88
N GLY A 174 -16.29 10.97 -30.52
CA GLY A 174 -15.36 10.02 -29.90
C GLY A 174 -14.71 10.57 -28.63
N GLN A 175 -14.25 11.83 -28.65
CA GLN A 175 -13.69 12.49 -27.46
C GLN A 175 -14.73 12.62 -26.33
N ALA A 176 -15.96 13.02 -26.66
CA ALA A 176 -17.05 13.13 -25.70
C ALA A 176 -17.41 11.76 -25.09
N ALA A 177 -17.40 10.71 -25.90
CA ALA A 177 -17.62 9.34 -25.44
C ALA A 177 -16.52 8.85 -24.48
N VAL A 178 -15.26 9.20 -24.74
CA VAL A 178 -14.13 8.91 -23.82
C VAL A 178 -14.34 9.62 -22.47
N HIS A 179 -14.68 10.91 -22.48
CA HIS A 179 -14.90 11.68 -21.25
C HIS A 179 -16.09 11.16 -20.43
N SER A 180 -17.21 10.85 -21.10
CA SER A 180 -18.39 10.32 -20.42
C SER A 180 -18.14 8.91 -19.84
N ALA A 181 -17.41 8.06 -20.56
CA ALA A 181 -17.02 6.75 -20.08
C ALA A 181 -16.10 6.84 -18.85
N ASN A 182 -15.10 7.74 -18.85
CA ASN A 182 -14.24 7.95 -17.70
C ASN A 182 -15.01 8.45 -16.47
N LEU A 183 -15.91 9.42 -16.64
CA LEU A 183 -16.77 9.90 -15.56
C LEU A 183 -17.65 8.78 -14.99
N ARG A 184 -18.21 7.94 -15.86
CA ARG A 184 -19.00 6.78 -15.44
C ARG A 184 -18.15 5.76 -14.68
N ILE A 185 -16.93 5.49 -15.13
CA ILE A 185 -15.99 4.61 -14.41
C ILE A 185 -15.70 5.18 -13.02
N ASP A 186 -15.45 6.49 -12.89
CA ASP A 186 -15.23 7.13 -11.58
C ASP A 186 -16.46 6.96 -10.67
N GLN A 187 -17.67 7.17 -11.19
CA GLN A 187 -18.92 6.95 -10.45
C GLN A 187 -19.08 5.49 -9.98
N LEU A 188 -18.78 4.52 -10.84
CA LEU A 188 -18.84 3.09 -10.48
C LEU A 188 -17.77 2.71 -9.46
N ILE A 189 -16.54 3.24 -9.57
CA ILE A 189 -15.47 3.04 -8.58
C ILE A 189 -15.86 3.61 -7.22
N ASN A 190 -16.49 4.79 -7.20
CA ASN A 190 -17.01 5.43 -5.99
C ASN A 190 -18.15 4.62 -5.38
N THR A 191 -19.06 4.11 -6.21
CA THR A 191 -20.13 3.21 -5.77
C THR A 191 -19.58 1.93 -5.14
N ILE A 192 -18.51 1.35 -5.71
CA ILE A 192 -17.79 0.22 -5.10
C ILE A 192 -17.23 0.60 -3.73
N GLN A 193 -16.66 1.81 -3.56
CA GLN A 193 -16.19 2.28 -2.25
C GLN A 193 -17.33 2.39 -1.26
N ASP A 194 -18.46 2.95 -1.69
CA ASP A 194 -19.64 3.12 -0.86
C ASP A 194 -20.25 1.80 -0.42
N ILE A 195 -20.36 0.82 -1.31
CA ILE A 195 -20.82 -0.54 -0.97
C ILE A 195 -19.85 -1.18 0.03
N ARG A 196 -18.53 -1.08 -0.18
CA ARG A 196 -17.55 -1.61 0.78
C ARG A 196 -17.65 -0.93 2.14
N ARG A 197 -17.76 0.40 2.16
CA ARG A 197 -17.90 1.17 3.40
C ARG A 197 -19.19 0.80 4.13
N LYS A 198 -20.31 0.68 3.42
CA LYS A 198 -21.59 0.24 3.99
C LYS A 198 -21.49 -1.19 4.53
N ASN A 199 -20.98 -2.14 3.74
CA ASN A 199 -20.79 -3.53 4.16
C ASN A 199 -19.87 -3.63 5.39
N PHE A 200 -18.80 -2.83 5.44
CA PHE A 200 -17.89 -2.74 6.57
C PHE A 200 -18.60 -2.17 7.81
N THR A 201 -19.25 -1.02 7.70
CA THR A 201 -19.98 -0.38 8.80
C THR A 201 -21.09 -1.28 9.33
N THR A 202 -21.90 -1.89 8.46
CA THR A 202 -22.94 -2.85 8.86
C THR A 202 -22.31 -4.05 9.56
N SER A 203 -21.21 -4.60 9.06
CA SER A 203 -20.53 -5.74 9.70
C SER A 203 -19.90 -5.36 11.05
N LEU A 204 -19.40 -4.13 11.20
CA LEU A 204 -18.79 -3.63 12.44
C LEU A 204 -19.81 -3.30 13.52
N LEU A 205 -20.90 -2.63 13.13
CA LEU A 205 -21.94 -2.10 14.03
C LEU A 205 -23.10 -3.08 14.24
N GLN A 206 -23.06 -4.28 13.69
CA GLN A 206 -24.08 -5.28 13.97
C GLN A 206 -23.86 -5.84 15.39
N PRO A 207 -24.76 -5.59 16.35
CA PRO A 207 -24.68 -6.21 17.65
C PRO A 207 -24.89 -7.71 17.47
N VAL A 208 -24.08 -8.49 18.18
CA VAL A 208 -24.13 -9.94 18.13
C VAL A 208 -25.09 -10.45 19.22
N PRO A 209 -26.30 -10.93 18.86
CA PRO A 209 -27.23 -11.47 19.85
C PRO A 209 -26.70 -12.80 20.39
N GLY A 210 -26.42 -12.88 21.70
CA GLY A 210 -26.08 -14.15 22.34
C GLY A 210 -24.80 -14.18 23.17
N ILE A 211 -24.10 -13.06 23.40
CA ILE A 211 -22.97 -13.00 24.35
C ILE A 211 -23.41 -13.45 25.75
N TYR A 212 -24.59 -12.99 26.18
CA TYR A 212 -25.18 -13.31 27.48
C TYR A 212 -26.09 -14.55 27.46
N SER A 213 -26.21 -15.24 26.31
CA SER A 213 -27.03 -16.46 26.22
C SER A 213 -26.25 -17.66 26.72
N TYR A 214 -26.82 -18.40 27.68
CA TYR A 214 -26.24 -19.65 28.19
C TYR A 214 -26.02 -20.69 27.09
N GLN A 215 -26.94 -20.79 26.11
CA GLN A 215 -26.88 -21.78 25.03
C GLN A 215 -25.65 -21.61 24.13
N THR A 216 -25.16 -20.37 23.95
CA THR A 216 -23.94 -20.08 23.18
C THR A 216 -22.71 -20.75 23.80
N TRP A 217 -22.64 -20.73 25.13
CA TRP A 217 -21.50 -21.26 25.89
C TRP A 217 -21.65 -22.76 26.16
N ALA A 218 -22.86 -23.25 26.39
CA ALA A 218 -23.13 -24.67 26.62
C ALA A 218 -22.79 -25.55 25.41
N ASN A 219 -23.05 -25.06 24.19
CA ASN A 219 -22.80 -25.80 22.95
C ASN A 219 -21.34 -25.66 22.44
N LEU A 220 -20.53 -24.80 23.07
CA LEU A 220 -19.17 -24.51 22.62
C LEU A 220 -18.26 -25.75 22.57
N PRO A 221 -18.27 -26.66 23.58
CA PRO A 221 -17.42 -27.85 23.57
C PRO A 221 -17.69 -28.78 22.37
N ASP A 222 -18.92 -28.81 21.84
CA ASP A 222 -19.29 -29.67 20.71
C ASP A 222 -18.80 -29.11 19.37
N TYR A 223 -18.66 -27.78 19.27
CA TYR A 223 -18.21 -27.12 18.03
C TYR A 223 -16.69 -27.13 17.84
N VAL A 224 -15.90 -27.28 18.91
CA VAL A 224 -14.43 -27.24 18.81
C VAL A 224 -13.86 -28.47 18.09
N PRO A 225 -14.24 -29.72 18.43
CA PRO A 225 -13.74 -30.91 17.74
C PRO A 225 -14.13 -30.91 16.26
N SER A 226 -15.35 -30.51 15.92
CA SER A 226 -15.84 -30.47 14.55
C SER A 226 -15.14 -29.39 13.71
N ALA A 227 -14.82 -28.23 14.30
CA ALA A 227 -14.00 -27.22 13.62
C ALA A 227 -12.57 -27.72 13.38
N THR A 228 -11.98 -28.39 14.36
CA THR A 228 -10.62 -28.93 14.28
C THR A 228 -10.52 -30.06 13.26
N SER A 229 -11.49 -30.97 13.24
CA SER A 229 -11.53 -32.06 12.27
C SER A 229 -11.65 -31.52 10.85
N ARG A 230 -12.54 -30.55 10.60
CA ARG A 230 -12.69 -29.96 9.26
C ARG A 230 -11.43 -29.27 8.76
N VAL A 231 -10.69 -28.55 9.62
CA VAL A 231 -9.40 -27.95 9.22
C VAL A 231 -8.37 -29.02 8.91
N ARG A 232 -8.29 -30.05 9.77
CA ARG A 232 -7.38 -31.18 9.54
C ARG A 232 -7.72 -31.88 8.23
N ASP A 233 -8.99 -32.16 7.99
CA ASP A 233 -9.45 -32.87 6.79
C ASP A 233 -9.12 -32.05 5.53
N LEU A 234 -9.28 -30.71 5.55
CA LEU A 234 -8.85 -29.83 4.46
C LEU A 234 -7.34 -29.88 4.19
N LEU A 235 -6.51 -29.95 5.25
CA LEU A 235 -5.06 -30.03 5.10
C LEU A 235 -4.60 -31.41 4.63
N VAL A 236 -5.24 -32.48 5.11
CA VAL A 236 -4.98 -33.86 4.69
C VAL A 236 -5.40 -34.06 3.24
N GLU A 237 -6.60 -33.61 2.86
CA GLU A 237 -7.09 -33.67 1.49
C GLU A 237 -6.15 -32.93 0.52
N TRP A 238 -5.66 -31.75 0.92
CA TRP A 238 -4.63 -31.06 0.14
C TRP A 238 -3.33 -31.87 0.05
N TRP A 239 -2.83 -32.38 1.18
CA TRP A 239 -1.60 -33.18 1.22
C TRP A 239 -1.67 -34.43 0.33
N ASP A 240 -2.82 -35.11 0.33
CA ASP A 240 -3.07 -36.29 -0.50
C ASP A 240 -3.25 -35.93 -1.98
N SER A 241 -3.67 -34.69 -2.29
CA SER A 241 -3.79 -34.19 -3.66
C SER A 241 -2.45 -33.79 -4.31
N VAL A 242 -1.37 -33.65 -3.52
CA VAL A 242 -0.05 -33.28 -4.02
C VAL A 242 0.54 -34.45 -4.83
N ARG A 243 0.87 -34.19 -6.10
CA ARG A 243 1.34 -35.21 -7.04
C ARG A 243 2.71 -35.81 -6.67
N ASP A 244 3.59 -35.01 -6.09
CA ASP A 244 4.90 -35.45 -5.58
C ASP A 244 5.13 -34.92 -4.17
N GLN A 245 4.83 -35.74 -3.17
CA GLN A 245 5.02 -35.38 -1.76
C GLN A 245 6.51 -35.24 -1.40
N ASN A 246 7.41 -35.93 -2.10
CA ASN A 246 8.85 -35.83 -1.85
C ASN A 246 9.38 -34.45 -2.25
N GLU A 247 8.82 -33.84 -3.30
CA GLU A 247 9.15 -32.47 -3.71
C GLU A 247 8.79 -31.45 -2.61
N VAL A 248 7.59 -31.56 -2.01
CA VAL A 248 7.19 -30.69 -0.89
C VAL A 248 8.09 -30.88 0.34
N LEU A 249 8.44 -32.13 0.66
CA LEU A 249 9.37 -32.44 1.76
C LEU A 249 10.77 -31.87 1.48
N LEU A 250 11.24 -31.93 0.23
CA LEU A 250 12.52 -31.38 -0.19
C LEU A 250 12.52 -29.85 -0.09
N ILE A 251 11.48 -29.17 -0.58
CA ILE A 251 11.31 -27.71 -0.42
C ILE A 251 11.29 -27.34 1.07
N GLY A 252 10.60 -28.14 1.90
CA GLY A 252 10.58 -27.96 3.36
C GLY A 252 11.97 -28.10 3.98
N PHE A 253 12.74 -29.10 3.55
CA PHE A 253 14.11 -29.31 4.00
C PHE A 253 15.03 -28.16 3.56
N GLU A 254 14.93 -27.68 2.32
CA GLU A 254 15.65 -26.52 1.82
C GLU A 254 15.32 -25.25 2.60
N ALA A 255 14.05 -25.04 2.95
CA ALA A 255 13.63 -23.93 3.80
C ALA A 255 14.25 -24.03 5.21
N ILE A 256 14.29 -25.22 5.81
CA ILE A 256 14.94 -25.45 7.11
C ILE A 256 16.46 -25.22 7.02
N LEU A 257 17.11 -25.67 5.94
CA LEU A 257 18.53 -25.43 5.70
C LEU A 257 18.81 -23.92 5.57
N LEU A 258 17.99 -23.21 4.78
CA LEU A 258 18.07 -21.76 4.61
C LEU A 258 17.90 -21.04 5.96
N TRP A 259 16.93 -21.48 6.78
CA TRP A 259 16.73 -20.97 8.14
C TRP A 259 17.98 -21.17 9.00
N LEU A 260 18.59 -22.36 8.97
CA LEU A 260 19.78 -22.67 9.76
C LEU A 260 20.98 -21.81 9.33
N VAL A 261 21.27 -21.76 8.02
CA VAL A 261 22.37 -20.96 7.46
C VAL A 261 22.19 -19.49 7.78
N LEU A 262 21.00 -18.93 7.56
CA LEU A 262 20.73 -17.53 7.86
C LEU A 262 20.79 -17.25 9.36
N THR A 263 20.34 -18.16 10.21
CA THR A 263 20.42 -18.00 11.68
C THR A 263 21.87 -17.96 12.16
N ILE A 264 22.73 -18.84 11.62
CA ILE A 264 24.16 -18.85 11.92
C ILE A 264 24.84 -17.57 11.40
N ALA A 265 24.52 -17.15 10.16
CA ALA A 265 25.04 -15.92 9.58
C ALA A 265 24.58 -14.68 10.35
N ALA A 266 23.32 -14.66 10.77
CA ALA A 266 22.73 -13.62 11.62
C ALA A 266 23.41 -13.56 12.98
N TRP A 267 23.63 -14.69 13.63
CA TRP A 267 24.31 -14.76 14.91
C TRP A 267 25.74 -14.21 14.82
N HIS A 268 26.50 -14.63 13.81
CA HIS A 268 27.84 -14.08 13.53
C HIS A 268 27.80 -12.58 13.20
N GLY A 269 26.84 -12.14 12.37
CA GLY A 269 26.67 -10.74 11.98
C GLY A 269 26.33 -9.86 13.17
N VAL A 270 25.38 -10.26 14.01
CA VAL A 270 24.99 -9.55 15.24
C VAL A 270 26.15 -9.53 16.23
N HIS A 271 26.85 -10.65 16.42
CA HIS A 271 28.03 -10.70 17.29
C HIS A 271 29.14 -9.77 16.77
N ARG A 272 29.37 -9.71 15.46
CA ARG A 272 30.35 -8.80 14.85
C ARG A 272 29.94 -7.33 14.99
N LEU A 273 28.67 -7.01 14.75
CA LEU A 273 28.13 -5.65 14.85
C LEU A 273 28.09 -5.13 16.29
N ARG A 274 27.86 -6.02 17.27
CA ARG A 274 27.80 -5.68 18.71
C ARG A 274 29.09 -5.97 19.49
N ARG A 275 30.20 -6.33 18.84
CA ARG A 275 31.52 -6.42 19.48
C ARG A 275 31.98 -5.02 19.90
N TRP A 276 32.12 -4.82 21.20
CA TRP A 276 32.69 -3.61 21.81
C TRP A 276 33.85 -4.05 22.70
N ALA A 277 35.04 -3.55 22.38
CA ALA A 277 36.31 -3.99 22.98
C ALA A 277 36.87 -3.00 24.01
N HIS A 278 36.16 -1.92 24.33
CA HIS A 278 36.60 -0.89 25.27
C HIS A 278 35.77 -0.93 26.56
N ASP A 279 36.38 -0.63 27.69
CA ASP A 279 35.67 -0.52 28.97
C ASP A 279 34.81 0.76 28.98
N GLY A 280 33.48 0.58 28.95
CA GLY A 280 32.51 1.66 29.00
C GLY A 280 31.27 1.43 28.13
N GLU A 281 30.24 2.22 28.37
CA GLU A 281 28.99 2.19 27.61
C GLU A 281 29.20 2.66 26.15
N PRO A 282 28.79 1.88 25.12
CA PRO A 282 28.99 2.28 23.73
C PRO A 282 28.18 3.55 23.41
N PRO A 283 28.68 4.44 22.54
CA PRO A 283 28.01 5.70 22.21
C PRO A 283 26.61 5.46 21.62
N PHE A 284 25.65 6.33 21.96
CA PHE A 284 24.25 6.26 21.53
C PHE A 284 24.08 6.05 20.01
N TRP A 285 24.94 6.69 19.21
CA TRP A 285 24.96 6.62 17.76
C TRP A 285 25.28 5.22 17.22
N ARG A 286 26.21 4.50 17.86
CA ARG A 286 26.58 3.13 17.48
C ARG A 286 25.47 2.14 17.86
N ARG A 287 24.75 2.40 18.97
CA ARG A 287 23.56 1.63 19.36
C ARG A 287 22.43 1.79 18.34
N ALA A 288 22.15 3.02 17.91
CA ALA A 288 21.09 3.31 16.95
C ALA A 288 21.41 2.85 15.51
N SER A 289 22.65 3.05 15.03
CA SER A 289 23.06 2.60 13.68
C SER A 289 23.15 1.08 13.56
N SER A 290 23.60 0.38 14.60
CA SER A 290 23.61 -1.10 14.63
C SER A 290 22.21 -1.70 14.86
N ALA A 291 21.26 -0.96 15.43
CA ALA A 291 19.91 -1.45 15.69
C ALA A 291 19.20 -1.91 14.41
N ALA A 292 19.24 -1.11 13.33
CA ALA A 292 18.60 -1.46 12.06
C ALA A 292 19.23 -2.71 11.43
N GLY A 293 20.57 -2.79 11.40
CA GLY A 293 21.28 -3.97 10.91
C GLY A 293 20.99 -5.22 11.74
N VAL A 294 20.92 -5.09 13.07
CA VAL A 294 20.59 -6.20 13.98
C VAL A 294 19.14 -6.65 13.85
N ILE A 295 18.20 -5.72 13.66
CA ILE A 295 16.79 -6.04 13.40
C ILE A 295 16.69 -6.81 12.08
N LEU A 296 17.32 -6.31 11.01
CA LEU A 296 17.31 -6.98 9.71
C LEU A 296 17.93 -8.38 9.80
N LEU A 297 19.11 -8.51 10.43
CA LEU A 297 19.77 -9.80 10.65
C LEU A 297 18.95 -10.74 11.54
N ARG A 298 18.09 -10.24 12.45
CA ARG A 298 17.22 -11.08 13.28
C ARG A 298 15.93 -11.49 12.57
N ILE A 299 15.41 -10.67 11.66
CA ILE A 299 14.17 -10.94 10.92
C ILE A 299 14.44 -11.83 9.71
N LEU A 300 15.56 -11.62 9.01
CA LEU A 300 15.90 -12.30 7.77
C LEU A 300 15.87 -13.84 7.85
N PRO A 301 16.40 -14.48 8.92
CA PRO A 301 16.36 -15.94 9.05
C PRO A 301 14.96 -16.50 9.17
N VAL A 302 13.96 -15.69 9.51
CA VAL A 302 12.57 -16.14 9.62
C VAL A 302 11.80 -15.82 8.34
N VAL A 303 11.94 -14.59 7.83
CA VAL A 303 11.19 -14.14 6.65
C VAL A 303 11.63 -14.90 5.41
N ALA A 304 12.94 -15.01 5.15
CA ALA A 304 13.41 -15.60 3.90
C ALA A 304 12.99 -17.08 3.73
N PRO A 305 13.14 -17.97 4.72
CA PRO A 305 12.66 -19.35 4.62
C PRO A 305 11.15 -19.50 4.47
N ILE A 306 10.37 -18.68 5.18
CA ILE A 306 8.90 -18.74 5.10
C ILE A 306 8.43 -18.27 3.72
N MET A 307 9.00 -17.17 3.21
CA MET A 307 8.69 -16.65 1.88
C MET A 307 9.14 -17.63 0.78
N PHE A 308 10.30 -18.26 0.95
CA PHE A 308 10.79 -19.31 0.06
C PHE A 308 9.85 -20.51 0.03
N LEU A 309 9.51 -21.05 1.21
CA LEU A 309 8.60 -22.19 1.35
C LEU A 309 7.23 -21.90 0.71
N TYR A 310 6.63 -20.75 1.04
CA TYR A 310 5.35 -20.36 0.49
C TYR A 310 5.40 -20.13 -1.02
N GLY A 311 6.43 -19.42 -1.51
CA GLY A 311 6.61 -19.13 -2.93
C GLY A 311 6.77 -20.40 -3.74
N MET A 312 7.65 -21.32 -3.31
CA MET A 312 7.90 -22.58 -3.99
C MET A 312 6.66 -23.47 -4.05
N ILE A 313 5.99 -23.69 -2.91
CA ILE A 313 4.77 -24.51 -2.87
C ILE A 313 3.68 -23.91 -3.76
N ALA A 314 3.51 -22.58 -3.74
CA ALA A 314 2.51 -21.91 -4.55
C ALA A 314 2.83 -21.94 -6.06
N GLU A 315 4.09 -22.12 -6.46
CA GLU A 315 4.48 -22.24 -7.87
C GLU A 315 4.41 -23.67 -8.39
N THR A 316 4.88 -24.65 -7.61
CA THR A 316 4.96 -26.05 -8.04
C THR A 316 3.64 -26.79 -7.86
N HIS A 317 2.80 -26.38 -6.90
CA HIS A 317 1.55 -27.05 -6.58
C HIS A 317 0.35 -26.09 -6.59
N ALA A 318 -0.79 -26.60 -7.02
CA ALA A 318 -2.05 -25.86 -6.94
C ALA A 318 -2.52 -25.84 -5.48
N LEU A 319 -2.47 -24.67 -4.83
CA LEU A 319 -3.06 -24.46 -3.52
C LEU A 319 -4.54 -24.12 -3.67
N PRO A 320 -5.47 -24.94 -3.13
CA PRO A 320 -6.86 -24.53 -3.01
C PRO A 320 -6.96 -23.22 -2.22
N GLU A 321 -7.86 -22.31 -2.63
CA GLU A 321 -7.98 -20.97 -2.05
C GLU A 321 -8.09 -20.97 -0.51
N ARG A 322 -8.80 -21.95 0.06
CA ARG A 322 -8.97 -22.11 1.51
C ARG A 322 -7.67 -22.46 2.22
N VAL A 323 -6.87 -23.33 1.60
CA VAL A 323 -5.58 -23.80 2.14
C VAL A 323 -4.54 -22.69 2.00
N ASP A 324 -4.48 -22.03 0.84
CA ASP A 324 -3.62 -20.87 0.60
C ASP A 324 -3.84 -19.79 1.67
N TRP A 325 -5.10 -19.50 2.01
CA TRP A 325 -5.39 -18.50 3.04
C TRP A 325 -4.91 -18.89 4.45
N ILE A 326 -4.93 -20.18 4.80
CA ILE A 326 -4.37 -20.70 6.07
C ILE A 326 -2.86 -20.55 6.08
N PHE A 327 -2.18 -20.95 5.00
CA PHE A 327 -0.73 -20.82 4.86
C PHE A 327 -0.30 -19.36 4.93
N TYR A 328 -0.95 -18.50 4.15
CA TYR A 328 -0.71 -17.06 4.13
C TYR A 328 -0.88 -16.44 5.54
N SER A 329 -1.99 -16.74 6.22
CA SER A 329 -2.27 -16.20 7.57
C SER A 329 -1.25 -16.69 8.61
N THR A 330 -0.82 -17.95 8.49
CA THR A 330 0.21 -18.55 9.36
C THR A 330 1.57 -17.91 9.13
N ALA A 331 2.01 -17.82 7.88
CA ALA A 331 3.23 -17.17 7.48
C ALA A 331 3.27 -15.72 7.97
N GLN A 332 2.21 -14.95 7.70
CA GLN A 332 2.09 -13.56 8.13
C GLN A 332 2.15 -13.42 9.66
N SER A 333 1.46 -14.29 10.40
CA SER A 333 1.44 -14.26 11.87
C SER A 333 2.83 -14.54 12.46
N ILE A 334 3.55 -15.54 11.93
CA ILE A 334 4.92 -15.87 12.36
C ILE A 334 5.86 -14.70 12.07
N ILE A 335 5.81 -14.14 10.85
CA ILE A 335 6.64 -12.99 10.46
C ILE A 335 6.39 -11.79 11.39
N ILE A 336 5.13 -11.47 11.69
CA ILE A 336 4.79 -10.36 12.59
C ILE A 336 5.35 -10.61 14.00
N ILE A 337 5.18 -11.81 14.56
CA ILE A 337 5.66 -12.14 15.91
C ILE A 337 7.18 -11.99 15.98
N PHE A 338 7.92 -12.52 15.00
CA PHE A 338 9.38 -12.41 14.98
C PHE A 338 9.87 -10.99 14.68
N ALA A 339 9.17 -10.25 13.83
CA ALA A 339 9.47 -8.83 13.59
C ALA A 339 9.30 -8.01 14.87
N VAL A 340 8.17 -8.18 15.57
CA VAL A 340 7.92 -7.51 16.86
C VAL A 340 8.97 -7.91 17.89
N ASN A 341 9.30 -9.20 18.00
CA ASN A 341 10.35 -9.69 18.88
C ASN A 341 11.71 -9.04 18.58
N ALA A 342 12.11 -8.99 17.30
CA ALA A 342 13.36 -8.39 16.87
C ALA A 342 13.42 -6.90 17.18
N LEU A 343 12.31 -6.17 16.97
CA LEU A 343 12.20 -4.74 17.29
C LEU A 343 12.33 -4.52 18.79
N VAL A 344 11.49 -5.17 19.58
CA VAL A 344 11.39 -4.99 21.04
C VAL A 344 12.69 -5.36 21.75
N THR A 345 13.28 -6.51 21.41
CA THR A 345 14.56 -6.93 21.98
C THR A 345 15.73 -6.05 21.55
N THR A 346 15.62 -5.33 20.42
CA THR A 346 16.63 -4.35 19.99
C THR A 346 16.46 -3.01 20.69
N VAL A 347 15.22 -2.53 20.85
CA VAL A 347 14.90 -1.25 21.51
C VAL A 347 15.24 -1.30 23.01
N PHE A 348 14.75 -2.32 23.69
CA PHE A 348 14.85 -2.45 25.14
C PHE A 348 16.08 -3.22 25.60
N ALA A 349 16.74 -3.97 24.70
CA ALA A 349 17.97 -4.72 24.94
C ALA A 349 18.02 -5.40 26.33
N PRO A 350 17.09 -6.31 26.66
CA PRO A 350 16.90 -6.82 28.03
C PRO A 350 18.13 -7.55 28.58
N TRP A 351 18.95 -8.14 27.71
CA TRP A 351 20.13 -8.94 28.06
C TRP A 351 21.45 -8.16 27.99
N SER A 352 21.42 -6.89 27.58
CA SER A 352 22.63 -6.07 27.44
C SER A 352 22.31 -4.60 27.76
N SER A 353 22.34 -4.25 29.06
CA SER A 353 22.00 -2.91 29.58
C SER A 353 22.76 -1.79 28.85
N GLN A 354 24.03 -2.04 28.51
CA GLN A 354 24.89 -1.16 27.73
C GLN A 354 24.45 -0.90 26.27
N TRP A 355 23.41 -1.54 25.73
CA TRP A 355 22.88 -1.28 24.37
C TRP A 355 21.44 -0.74 24.37
N ARG A 356 20.88 -0.45 25.56
CA ARG A 356 19.49 0.00 25.69
C ARG A 356 19.31 1.43 25.12
N LEU A 357 18.25 1.64 24.36
CA LEU A 357 17.92 2.91 23.70
C LEU A 357 16.96 3.79 24.53
N ILE A 358 16.13 3.16 25.38
CA ILE A 358 15.20 3.85 26.29
C ILE A 358 15.63 3.58 27.73
N PRO A 359 15.92 4.60 28.56
CA PRO A 359 16.27 4.39 29.95
C PRO A 359 15.05 3.87 30.73
N ALA A 360 15.01 2.55 30.93
CA ALA A 360 14.06 1.85 31.79
C ALA A 360 14.86 0.95 32.73
N SER A 361 14.32 0.64 33.92
CA SER A 361 14.91 -0.40 34.77
C SER A 361 14.93 -1.76 34.07
N ASP A 362 15.90 -2.63 34.38
CA ASP A 362 16.05 -3.95 33.74
C ASP A 362 14.79 -4.81 33.87
N ARG A 363 14.11 -4.71 35.02
CA ARG A 363 12.84 -5.41 35.29
C ARG A 363 11.69 -4.86 34.45
N ALA A 364 11.56 -3.54 34.30
CA ALA A 364 10.53 -2.94 33.46
C ALA A 364 10.77 -3.25 31.98
N ALA A 365 12.02 -3.18 31.52
CA ALA A 365 12.40 -3.51 30.15
C ALA A 365 12.10 -4.98 29.80
N ALA A 366 12.47 -5.93 30.67
CA ALA A 366 12.17 -7.35 30.47
C ALA A 366 10.66 -7.63 30.49
N ARG A 367 9.91 -6.99 31.41
CA ARG A 367 8.45 -7.15 31.50
C ARG A 367 7.73 -6.60 30.27
N ILE A 368 8.09 -5.39 29.82
CA ILE A 368 7.52 -4.79 28.60
C ILE A 368 7.87 -5.66 27.39
N CYS A 369 9.10 -6.17 27.30
CA CYS A 369 9.49 -7.10 26.25
C CYS A 369 8.60 -8.35 26.22
N GLY A 370 8.44 -9.00 27.37
CA GLY A 370 7.59 -10.17 27.51
C GLY A 370 6.14 -9.87 27.16
N LEU A 371 5.58 -8.76 27.65
CA LEU A 371 4.19 -8.38 27.39
C LEU A 371 3.93 -8.04 25.92
N ILE A 372 4.83 -7.32 25.25
CA ILE A 372 4.69 -7.03 23.81
C ILE A 372 4.82 -8.33 22.98
N LEU A 373 5.71 -9.24 23.37
CA LEU A 373 5.81 -10.54 22.71
C LEU A 373 4.54 -11.37 22.91
N THR A 374 4.02 -11.44 24.14
CA THR A 374 2.74 -12.10 24.44
C THR A 374 1.59 -11.45 23.67
N LEU A 375 1.58 -10.13 23.51
CA LEU A 375 0.59 -9.41 22.71
C LEU A 375 0.65 -9.84 21.24
N ALA A 376 1.85 -9.92 20.66
CA ALA A 376 2.04 -10.34 19.28
C ALA A 376 1.63 -11.80 19.06
N ILE A 377 1.99 -12.70 19.99
CA ILE A 377 1.59 -14.12 19.96
C ILE A 377 0.06 -14.23 20.07
N ALA A 378 -0.55 -13.56 21.05
CA ALA A 378 -2.00 -13.55 21.22
C ALA A 378 -2.71 -13.02 19.96
N TYR A 379 -2.20 -11.95 19.35
CA TYR A 379 -2.73 -11.41 18.09
C TYR A 379 -2.61 -12.42 16.92
N GLY A 380 -1.46 -13.08 16.76
CA GLY A 380 -1.24 -14.09 15.73
C GLY A 380 -2.18 -15.28 15.91
N VAL A 381 -2.22 -15.87 17.11
CA VAL A 381 -3.08 -17.02 17.42
C VAL A 381 -4.57 -16.68 17.21
N THR A 382 -5.03 -15.53 17.71
CA THR A 382 -6.43 -15.12 17.57
C THR A 382 -6.80 -14.78 16.13
N THR A 383 -5.84 -14.37 15.31
CA THR A 383 -6.03 -14.20 13.86
C THR A 383 -6.16 -15.54 13.17
N LEU A 384 -5.35 -16.53 13.53
CA LEU A 384 -5.44 -17.89 12.98
C LEU A 384 -6.77 -18.57 13.33
N ILE A 385 -7.19 -18.52 14.60
CA ILE A 385 -8.47 -19.08 15.03
C ILE A 385 -9.62 -18.42 14.26
N TYR A 386 -9.55 -17.10 14.02
CA TYR A 386 -10.58 -16.39 13.26
C TYR A 386 -10.62 -16.75 11.77
N VAL A 387 -9.47 -17.03 11.16
CA VAL A 387 -9.41 -17.55 9.78
C VAL A 387 -10.05 -18.93 9.72
N VAL A 388 -9.75 -19.79 10.70
CA VAL A 388 -10.37 -21.12 10.83
C VAL A 388 -11.89 -21.03 10.96
N THR A 389 -12.42 -20.16 11.84
CA THR A 389 -13.87 -20.03 12.01
C THR A 389 -14.56 -19.55 10.73
N ARG A 390 -13.91 -18.68 9.94
CA ARG A 390 -14.43 -18.23 8.65
C ARG A 390 -14.42 -19.34 7.59
N ILE A 391 -13.32 -20.09 7.47
CA ILE A 391 -13.16 -21.13 6.45
C ILE A 391 -14.16 -22.27 6.67
N VAL A 392 -14.35 -22.67 7.92
CA VAL A 392 -15.26 -23.76 8.31
C VAL A 392 -16.73 -23.34 8.26
N GLN A 393 -17.02 -22.05 8.01
CA GLN A 393 -18.35 -21.45 8.16
C GLN A 393 -18.93 -21.80 9.54
N ALA A 394 -18.10 -21.59 10.57
CA ALA A 394 -18.41 -22.02 11.92
C ALA A 394 -19.72 -21.40 12.41
N PRO A 395 -20.48 -22.11 13.25
CA PRO A 395 -21.66 -21.57 13.90
C PRO A 395 -21.33 -20.26 14.59
N PHE A 396 -22.32 -19.36 14.58
CA PHE A 396 -22.20 -18.01 15.15
C PHE A 396 -21.63 -18.03 16.58
N ALA A 397 -22.06 -18.99 17.40
CA ALA A 397 -21.58 -19.20 18.77
C ALA A 397 -20.04 -19.36 18.88
N LEU A 398 -19.42 -20.12 17.97
CA LEU A 398 -17.96 -20.32 17.97
C LEU A 398 -17.21 -19.02 17.65
N THR A 399 -17.75 -18.21 16.74
CA THR A 399 -17.17 -16.89 16.41
C THR A 399 -17.22 -15.95 17.61
N VAL A 400 -18.33 -15.94 18.35
CA VAL A 400 -18.49 -15.14 19.58
C VAL A 400 -17.53 -15.61 20.68
N ALA A 401 -17.49 -16.91 20.92
CA ALA A 401 -16.66 -17.52 21.94
C ALA A 401 -15.16 -17.34 21.69
N VAL A 402 -14.73 -17.09 20.46
CA VAL A 402 -13.34 -16.73 20.15
C VAL A 402 -13.13 -15.23 20.23
N ALA A 403 -13.99 -14.43 19.59
CA ALA A 403 -13.79 -13.00 19.45
C ALA A 403 -13.91 -12.24 20.78
N PHE A 404 -14.79 -12.66 21.68
CA PHE A 404 -15.00 -11.99 22.97
C PHE A 404 -13.77 -12.12 23.89
N PRO A 405 -13.31 -13.34 24.25
CA PRO A 405 -12.15 -13.48 25.13
C PRO A 405 -10.86 -13.00 24.45
N SER A 406 -10.72 -13.13 23.13
CA SER A 406 -9.52 -12.62 22.43
C SER A 406 -9.40 -11.11 22.53
N SER A 407 -10.48 -10.35 22.27
CA SER A 407 -10.45 -8.90 22.43
C SER A 407 -10.18 -8.46 23.87
N LEU A 408 -10.75 -9.15 24.86
CA LEU A 408 -10.49 -8.87 26.28
C LEU A 408 -9.05 -9.22 26.67
N LEU A 409 -8.50 -10.33 26.19
CA LEU A 409 -7.12 -10.73 26.40
C LEU A 409 -6.15 -9.69 25.83
N LEU A 410 -6.38 -9.24 24.59
CA LEU A 410 -5.56 -8.21 23.96
C LEU A 410 -5.63 -6.89 24.76
N ALA A 411 -6.84 -6.45 25.13
CA ALA A 411 -7.03 -5.26 25.97
C ALA A 411 -6.31 -5.39 27.32
N ALA A 412 -6.42 -6.54 28.00
CA ALA A 412 -5.77 -6.80 29.28
C ALA A 412 -4.24 -6.76 29.18
N ILE A 413 -3.66 -7.32 28.11
CA ILE A 413 -2.21 -7.25 27.88
C ILE A 413 -1.79 -5.78 27.64
N ILE A 414 -2.55 -5.01 26.87
CA ILE A 414 -2.25 -3.58 26.64
C ILE A 414 -2.33 -2.79 27.95
N VAL A 415 -3.35 -3.03 28.78
CA VAL A 415 -3.44 -2.44 30.13
C VAL A 415 -2.22 -2.81 30.97
N ALA A 416 -1.79 -4.07 30.96
CA ALA A 416 -0.60 -4.51 31.68
C ALA A 416 0.68 -3.79 31.19
N ILE A 417 0.79 -3.50 29.89
CA ILE A 417 1.89 -2.69 29.33
C ILE A 417 1.80 -1.25 29.85
N LEU A 418 0.62 -0.64 29.83
CA LEU A 418 0.38 0.74 30.26
C LEU A 418 0.61 0.97 31.75
N LEU A 419 0.29 -0.02 32.58
CA LEU A 419 0.49 -0.01 34.03
C LEU A 419 1.94 -0.28 34.45
N THR A 420 2.81 -0.71 33.53
CA THR A 420 4.22 -0.94 33.86
C THR A 420 4.94 0.41 34.05
N PRO A 421 5.46 0.72 35.26
CA PRO A 421 6.15 1.98 35.50
C PRO A 421 7.48 2.02 34.74
N LEU A 422 7.71 3.12 34.03
CA LEU A 422 8.97 3.41 33.34
C LEU A 422 9.87 4.20 34.30
N ASP A 423 10.18 3.62 35.45
CA ASP A 423 11.10 4.23 36.41
C ASP A 423 12.53 3.96 35.95
N GLY A 424 13.18 4.98 35.40
CA GLY A 424 14.57 4.95 34.97
C GLY A 424 15.40 5.91 35.82
N GLN A 425 16.41 5.41 36.53
CA GLN A 425 17.33 6.21 37.36
C GLN A 425 18.20 7.22 36.59
N HIS A 426 18.08 7.29 35.25
CA HIS A 426 18.88 8.16 34.37
C HIS A 426 18.03 9.24 33.66
N GLN A 427 16.88 9.62 34.23
CA GLN A 427 15.91 10.53 33.63
C GLN A 427 16.44 11.97 33.44
N GLU A 428 17.54 12.35 34.09
CA GLU A 428 18.08 13.72 34.07
C GLU A 428 18.81 14.12 32.76
N ARG A 429 19.14 13.18 31.86
CA ARG A 429 19.97 13.47 30.66
C ARG A 429 19.24 13.51 29.32
N MET A 430 17.92 13.35 29.25
CA MET A 430 17.17 13.33 27.98
C MET A 430 16.07 14.39 27.89
N PRO A 431 15.74 14.87 26.66
CA PRO A 431 14.63 15.80 26.44
C PRO A 431 13.34 15.21 26.98
N SER A 432 12.54 16.04 27.67
CA SER A 432 11.36 15.61 28.41
C SER A 432 10.45 14.66 27.60
N LEU A 433 10.23 13.45 28.09
CA LEU A 433 9.38 12.39 27.51
C LEU A 433 7.87 12.75 27.52
N ARG A 434 7.51 14.05 27.54
CA ARG A 434 6.13 14.56 27.65
C ARG A 434 5.22 14.04 26.55
N TRP A 435 5.76 13.82 25.34
CA TRP A 435 5.00 13.29 24.20
C TRP A 435 4.60 11.81 24.39
N LEU A 436 5.41 10.99 25.07
CA LEU A 436 5.07 9.61 25.41
C LEU A 436 3.96 9.56 26.47
N THR A 437 3.99 10.49 27.43
CA THR A 437 2.90 10.65 28.41
C THR A 437 1.61 11.11 27.72
N ALA A 438 1.70 12.03 26.74
CA ALA A 438 0.54 12.45 25.94
C ALA A 438 -0.05 11.30 25.11
N LEU A 439 0.79 10.39 24.60
CA LEU A 439 0.35 9.21 23.84
C LEU A 439 -0.38 8.16 24.70
N ARG A 440 -0.18 8.15 26.02
CA ARG A 440 -0.90 7.23 26.92
C ARG A 440 -2.40 7.49 26.94
N ILE A 441 -2.83 8.74 26.82
CA ILE A 441 -4.25 9.14 26.86
C ILE A 441 -5.06 8.50 25.71
N PRO A 442 -4.70 8.66 24.42
CA PRO A 442 -5.44 8.04 23.34
C PRO A 442 -5.37 6.50 23.37
N ILE A 443 -4.28 5.91 23.88
CA ILE A 443 -4.20 4.45 24.06
C ILE A 443 -5.21 3.99 25.12
N TRP A 444 -5.30 4.67 26.27
CA TRP A 444 -6.30 4.37 27.29
C TRP A 444 -7.73 4.52 26.77
N ILE A 445 -8.02 5.58 26.02
CA ILE A 445 -9.33 5.78 25.39
C ILE A 445 -9.66 4.62 24.44
N THR A 446 -8.68 4.20 23.62
CA THR A 446 -8.87 3.10 22.67
C THR A 446 -9.11 1.76 23.40
N VAL A 447 -8.35 1.50 24.46
CA VAL A 447 -8.54 0.31 25.32
C VAL A 447 -9.92 0.30 25.97
N ALA A 448 -10.35 1.43 26.52
CA ALA A 448 -11.68 1.56 27.09
C ALA A 448 -12.76 1.31 26.02
N ALA A 449 -12.60 1.86 24.82
CA ALA A 449 -13.50 1.62 23.70
C ALA A 449 -13.54 0.13 23.29
N ILE A 450 -12.39 -0.56 23.25
CA ILE A 450 -12.33 -2.01 22.96
C ILE A 450 -13.16 -2.81 23.97
N VAL A 451 -13.01 -2.51 25.27
CA VAL A 451 -13.72 -3.19 26.36
C VAL A 451 -15.23 -2.89 26.30
N VAL A 452 -15.61 -1.62 26.15
CA VAL A 452 -17.02 -1.21 26.05
C VAL A 452 -17.68 -1.85 24.83
N CYS A 453 -17.01 -1.88 23.68
CA CYS A 453 -17.53 -2.54 22.48
C CYS A 453 -17.66 -4.05 22.66
N ALA A 454 -16.68 -4.70 23.30
CA ALA A 454 -16.73 -6.14 23.58
C ALA A 454 -17.92 -6.51 24.48
N LEU A 455 -18.11 -5.77 25.57
CA LEU A 455 -19.21 -5.97 26.51
C LEU A 455 -20.57 -5.58 25.92
N GLY A 456 -20.58 -4.59 25.03
CA GLY A 456 -21.78 -4.06 24.38
C GLY A 456 -22.31 -4.87 23.22
N GLY A 457 -21.71 -6.01 22.85
CA GLY A 457 -22.19 -6.81 21.70
C GLY A 457 -21.47 -6.55 20.38
N TYR A 458 -20.57 -5.57 20.31
CA TYR A 458 -19.91 -5.12 19.08
C TYR A 458 -18.53 -5.78 18.92
N LEU A 459 -18.51 -7.12 18.81
CA LEU A 459 -17.25 -7.88 18.76
C LEU A 459 -16.37 -7.54 17.55
N ALA A 460 -16.98 -7.33 16.39
CA ALA A 460 -16.26 -6.96 15.17
C ALA A 460 -15.54 -5.61 15.33
N LEU A 461 -16.21 -4.63 15.93
CA LEU A 461 -15.65 -3.32 16.24
C LEU A 461 -14.53 -3.41 17.28
N SER A 462 -14.77 -4.14 18.38
CA SER A 462 -13.76 -4.37 19.42
C SER A 462 -12.48 -4.99 18.85
N ARG A 463 -12.61 -6.03 18.03
CA ARG A 463 -11.48 -6.67 17.34
C ARG A 463 -10.78 -5.70 16.39
N PHE A 464 -11.54 -4.95 15.59
CA PHE A 464 -10.98 -3.97 14.66
C PHE A 464 -10.15 -2.91 15.39
N LEU A 465 -10.66 -2.36 16.50
CA LEU A 465 -9.94 -1.40 17.33
C LEU A 465 -8.67 -2.00 17.92
N ALA A 466 -8.73 -3.22 18.47
CA ALA A 466 -7.55 -3.93 18.99
C ALA A 466 -6.50 -4.15 17.90
N GLN A 467 -6.92 -4.60 16.71
CA GLN A 467 -6.04 -4.79 15.57
C GLN A 467 -5.41 -3.46 15.12
N GLN A 468 -6.19 -2.39 15.00
CA GLN A 468 -5.65 -1.11 14.57
C GLN A 468 -4.68 -0.51 15.57
N LEU A 469 -4.92 -0.69 16.87
CA LEU A 469 -4.01 -0.24 17.92
C LEU A 469 -2.65 -0.98 17.83
N ILE A 470 -2.68 -2.30 17.65
CA ILE A 470 -1.45 -3.12 17.54
C ILE A 470 -0.67 -2.77 16.27
N VAL A 471 -1.33 -2.72 15.11
CA VAL A 471 -0.63 -2.48 13.84
C VAL A 471 -0.16 -1.03 13.73
N THR A 472 -1.00 -0.05 14.10
CA THR A 472 -0.60 1.36 14.13
C THR A 472 0.54 1.58 15.13
N GLY A 473 0.47 0.98 16.32
CA GLY A 473 1.55 1.02 17.31
C GLY A 473 2.86 0.41 16.79
N SER A 474 2.78 -0.68 16.02
CA SER A 474 3.94 -1.31 15.39
C SER A 474 4.56 -0.43 14.31
N ILE A 475 3.75 0.20 13.46
CA ILE A 475 4.20 1.18 12.45
C ILE A 475 4.88 2.36 13.14
N LEU A 476 4.23 2.98 14.14
CA LEU A 476 4.82 4.10 14.88
C LEU A 476 6.14 3.73 15.56
N SER A 477 6.24 2.51 16.12
CA SER A 477 7.47 2.01 16.73
C SER A 477 8.59 1.84 15.69
N PHE A 478 8.25 1.33 14.51
CA PHE A 478 9.20 1.20 13.39
C PHE A 478 9.67 2.58 12.90
N VAL A 479 8.76 3.53 12.73
CA VAL A 479 9.08 4.91 12.34
C VAL A 479 9.97 5.58 13.38
N TYR A 480 9.65 5.41 14.67
CA TYR A 480 10.49 5.93 15.75
C TYR A 480 11.91 5.34 15.70
N LEU A 481 12.03 4.04 15.46
CA LEU A 481 13.34 3.40 15.29
C LEU A 481 14.10 3.93 14.07
N LEU A 482 13.40 4.19 12.98
CA LEU A 482 13.99 4.78 11.77
C LEU A 482 14.51 6.20 12.06
N LEU A 483 13.74 7.02 12.78
CA LEU A 483 14.17 8.35 13.23
C LEU A 483 15.39 8.28 14.16
N LEU A 484 15.40 7.30 15.07
CA LEU A 484 16.53 7.07 15.98
C LEU A 484 17.78 6.63 15.21
N TRP A 485 17.61 5.80 14.18
CA TRP A 485 18.66 5.38 13.28
C TRP A 485 19.24 6.58 12.51
N VAL A 486 18.40 7.50 12.02
CA VAL A 486 18.84 8.76 11.42
C VAL A 486 19.67 9.57 12.41
N ASP A 487 19.21 9.73 13.65
CA ASP A 487 19.97 10.42 14.69
C ASP A 487 21.34 9.78 14.95
N GLY A 488 21.40 8.45 14.99
CA GLY A 488 22.66 7.73 15.14
C GLY A 488 23.60 7.91 13.96
N LEU A 489 23.08 7.91 12.73
CA LEU A 489 23.86 8.13 11.52
C LEU A 489 24.43 9.55 11.49
N MET A 490 23.63 10.56 11.85
CA MET A 490 24.05 11.96 11.89
C MET A 490 25.16 12.22 12.91
N HIS A 491 25.01 11.70 14.13
CA HIS A 491 26.07 11.86 15.13
C HIS A 491 27.34 11.08 14.76
N GLY A 492 27.22 9.90 14.14
CA GLY A 492 28.37 9.15 13.62
C GLY A 492 29.10 9.81 12.44
N LEU A 493 28.46 10.76 11.75
CA LEU A 493 29.09 11.60 10.72
C LEU A 493 29.78 12.84 11.32
N GLY A 494 29.35 13.29 12.50
CA GLY A 494 29.89 14.46 13.21
C GLY A 494 31.00 14.15 14.23
N ASP A 495 31.24 12.87 14.53
CA ASP A 495 32.21 12.40 15.51
C ASP A 495 33.44 11.78 14.83
N ASP A 496 34.63 12.28 15.17
CA ASP A 496 35.91 11.87 14.57
C ASP A 496 36.36 10.46 14.98
N SER A 497 35.76 9.91 16.04
CA SER A 497 36.07 8.58 16.59
C SER A 497 35.27 7.43 15.96
N ALA A 498 34.25 7.74 15.15
CA ALA A 498 33.41 6.76 14.48
C ALA A 498 34.00 6.33 13.13
N ALA A 499 33.87 5.05 12.75
CA ALA A 499 34.38 4.52 11.48
C ALA A 499 33.85 5.29 10.24
N THR A 500 32.64 5.82 10.30
CA THR A 500 32.05 6.70 9.28
C THR A 500 32.67 8.09 9.25
N GLY A 501 33.02 8.64 10.41
CA GLY A 501 33.75 9.91 10.54
C GLY A 501 35.21 9.81 10.08
N LEU A 502 35.87 8.69 10.39
CA LEU A 502 37.20 8.33 9.89
C LEU A 502 37.22 8.12 8.37
N TRP A 503 36.27 7.36 7.82
CA TRP A 503 36.14 7.19 6.36
C TRP A 503 35.91 8.51 5.64
N LEU A 504 35.09 9.41 6.21
CA LEU A 504 34.85 10.74 5.66
C LEU A 504 36.07 11.67 5.85
N LYS A 505 36.88 11.46 6.89
CA LYS A 505 38.13 12.19 7.14
C LYS A 505 39.21 11.77 6.14
N GLU A 506 39.35 10.47 5.91
CA GLU A 506 40.34 9.85 5.02
C GLU A 506 40.02 10.11 3.54
N ARG A 507 38.74 10.10 3.13
CA ARG A 507 38.36 10.35 1.72
C ARG A 507 38.08 11.80 1.37
N ALA A 508 37.59 12.63 2.29
CA ALA A 508 37.10 13.98 1.95
C ALA A 508 37.86 15.14 2.61
N GLY A 509 38.81 14.90 3.53
CA GLY A 509 39.68 15.95 4.08
C GLY A 509 38.97 17.10 4.82
N LEU A 510 37.71 16.94 5.22
CA LEU A 510 36.87 18.04 5.70
C LEU A 510 37.17 18.46 7.15
N GLU A 511 37.37 19.76 7.39
CA GLU A 511 37.46 20.39 8.71
C GLU A 511 36.28 20.03 9.63
N GLN A 512 36.56 19.75 10.91
CA GLN A 512 35.57 19.28 11.90
C GLN A 512 34.42 20.27 12.14
N ARG A 513 34.66 21.57 11.93
CA ARG A 513 33.66 22.64 12.03
C ARG A 513 32.66 22.64 10.87
N ARG A 514 33.10 22.30 9.64
CA ARG A 514 32.23 22.21 8.45
C ARG A 514 31.39 20.94 8.45
N ARG A 515 31.93 19.83 8.97
CA ARG A 515 31.20 18.57 9.14
C ARG A 515 29.94 18.73 10.01
N LYS A 516 30.08 19.39 11.15
CA LYS A 516 28.95 19.65 12.06
C LYS A 516 27.85 20.52 11.43
N GLN A 517 28.20 21.42 10.51
CA GLN A 517 27.23 22.26 9.80
C GLN A 517 26.45 21.51 8.70
N LEU A 518 27.03 20.49 8.07
CA LEU A 518 26.38 19.67 7.04
C LEU A 518 25.51 18.55 7.63
N VAL A 519 25.90 18.02 8.79
CA VAL A 519 25.17 16.93 9.47
C VAL A 519 23.74 17.34 9.86
N LEU A 520 23.56 18.58 10.32
CA LEU A 520 22.27 19.07 10.80
C LEU A 520 21.18 19.14 9.71
N PRO A 521 21.40 19.78 8.54
CA PRO A 521 20.41 19.81 7.46
C PRO A 521 20.17 18.42 6.83
N ILE A 522 21.21 17.60 6.65
CA ILE A 522 21.06 16.24 6.11
C ILE A 522 20.21 15.40 7.05
N GLY A 523 20.44 15.52 8.37
CA GLY A 523 19.64 14.86 9.39
C GLY A 523 18.18 15.27 9.37
N LEU A 524 17.91 16.57 9.26
CA LEU A 524 16.54 17.11 9.18
C LEU A 524 15.81 16.60 7.94
N VAL A 525 16.47 16.61 6.77
CA VAL A 525 15.91 16.10 5.50
C VAL A 525 15.61 14.61 5.60
N LEU A 526 16.51 13.81 6.18
CA LEU A 526 16.30 12.37 6.29
C LEU A 526 15.16 12.05 7.27
N LYS A 527 15.07 12.75 8.42
CA LYS A 527 13.92 12.62 9.33
C LYS A 527 12.60 13.02 8.68
N PHE A 528 12.63 14.10 7.90
CA PHE A 528 11.46 14.55 7.15
C PHE A 528 11.03 13.50 6.13
N ALA A 529 11.97 12.95 5.35
CA ALA A 529 11.70 11.87 4.41
C ALA A 529 11.07 10.66 5.12
N VAL A 530 11.62 10.24 6.26
CA VAL A 530 11.05 9.18 7.10
C VAL A 530 9.59 9.48 7.45
N LEU A 531 9.30 10.67 7.95
CA LEU A 531 7.93 11.05 8.34
C LEU A 531 6.98 11.03 7.14
N VAL A 532 7.41 11.59 6.01
CA VAL A 532 6.65 11.68 4.77
C VAL A 532 6.31 10.30 4.21
N PHE A 533 7.26 9.37 4.17
CA PHE A 533 7.02 8.00 3.70
C PHE A 533 6.19 7.17 4.69
N SER A 534 6.13 7.56 5.96
CA SER A 534 5.36 6.86 6.99
C SER A 534 3.86 7.10 6.87
N VAL A 535 3.45 8.30 6.45
CA VAL A 535 2.02 8.67 6.35
C VAL A 535 1.24 7.76 5.39
N PRO A 536 1.70 7.49 4.14
CA PRO A 536 1.06 6.54 3.24
C PRO A 536 0.88 5.15 3.85
N LEU A 537 1.86 4.66 4.63
CA LEU A 537 1.77 3.35 5.28
C LEU A 537 0.66 3.30 6.32
N ILE A 538 0.51 4.37 7.11
CA ILE A 538 -0.56 4.49 8.10
C ILE A 538 -1.91 4.61 7.39
N LEU A 539 -2.03 5.42 6.34
CA LEU A 539 -3.27 5.57 5.59
C LEU A 539 -3.69 4.25 4.93
N LEU A 540 -2.76 3.54 4.30
CA LEU A 540 -3.00 2.23 3.71
C LEU A 540 -3.48 1.22 4.76
N GLN A 541 -2.89 1.25 5.95
CA GLN A 541 -3.29 0.43 7.09
C GLN A 541 -4.72 0.74 7.59
N TRP A 542 -5.14 2.00 7.47
CA TRP A 542 -6.51 2.44 7.81
C TRP A 542 -7.52 2.13 6.70
N GLY A 543 -7.08 1.53 5.59
CA GLY A 543 -7.91 1.08 4.49
C GLY A 543 -8.03 2.07 3.33
N TYR A 544 -7.26 3.16 3.34
CA TYR A 544 -7.18 4.07 2.19
C TYR A 544 -6.50 3.37 1.02
N ARG A 545 -6.93 3.64 -0.20
CA ARG A 545 -6.30 3.07 -1.40
C ARG A 545 -5.21 4.00 -1.91
N TRP A 546 -4.30 3.44 -2.71
CA TRP A 546 -3.22 4.21 -3.34
C TRP A 546 -3.69 5.45 -4.11
N PRO A 547 -4.79 5.42 -4.90
CA PRO A 547 -5.29 6.62 -5.56
C PRO A 547 -5.73 7.70 -4.56
N ASP A 548 -6.51 7.33 -3.54
CA ASP A 548 -6.97 8.27 -2.50
C ASP A 548 -5.79 8.89 -1.73
N ILE A 549 -4.75 8.09 -1.46
CA ILE A 549 -3.52 8.54 -0.81
C ILE A 549 -2.75 9.49 -1.73
N TYR A 550 -2.66 9.18 -3.02
CA TYR A 550 -1.99 10.02 -4.01
C TYR A 550 -2.71 11.35 -4.16
N ASP A 551 -4.05 11.35 -4.22
CA ASP A 551 -4.85 12.56 -4.30
C ASP A 551 -4.66 13.43 -3.05
N TRP A 552 -4.75 12.84 -1.85
CA TRP A 552 -4.48 13.53 -0.60
C TRP A 552 -3.05 14.11 -0.54
N TYR A 553 -2.05 13.34 -0.98
CA TYR A 553 -0.67 13.77 -1.02
C TYR A 553 -0.46 14.88 -2.06
N SER A 554 -1.10 14.78 -3.22
CA SER A 554 -1.03 15.79 -4.28
C SER A 554 -1.67 17.12 -3.84
N GLN A 555 -2.70 17.07 -2.99
CA GLN A 555 -3.32 18.26 -2.39
C GLN A 555 -2.46 18.86 -1.27
N PHE A 556 -1.87 18.02 -0.42
CA PHE A 556 -1.01 18.50 0.68
C PHE A 556 0.30 19.10 0.17
N PHE A 557 0.87 18.51 -0.89
CA PHE A 557 2.12 18.97 -1.50
C PHE A 557 1.88 19.87 -2.72
N GLY A 558 0.66 20.02 -3.24
CA GLY A 558 0.34 20.86 -4.39
C GLY A 558 -0.32 22.16 -3.95
N PHE A 559 0.46 23.23 -3.81
CA PHE A 559 -0.07 24.56 -3.51
C PHE A 559 -0.13 25.38 -4.81
N GLN A 560 -1.31 25.88 -5.19
CA GLN A 560 -1.47 26.78 -6.33
C GLN A 560 -1.27 28.23 -5.85
N ILE A 561 -0.18 28.88 -6.28
CA ILE A 561 -0.03 30.34 -6.21
C ILE A 561 -0.08 30.84 -7.66
N GLY A 562 -1.22 31.39 -8.07
CA GLY A 562 -1.45 31.82 -9.45
C GLY A 562 -1.62 30.65 -10.45
N ASN A 563 -1.09 30.79 -11.67
CA ASN A 563 -1.22 29.81 -12.78
C ASN A 563 -0.14 28.71 -12.78
N THR A 564 0.67 28.61 -11.73
CA THR A 564 1.80 27.66 -11.61
C THR A 564 1.62 26.76 -10.40
N GLN A 565 1.61 25.44 -10.63
CA GLN A 565 1.61 24.44 -9.56
C GLN A 565 3.03 24.35 -8.95
N VAL A 566 3.22 24.89 -7.74
CA VAL A 566 4.45 24.67 -6.98
C VAL A 566 4.22 23.44 -6.11
N SER A 567 4.80 22.32 -6.53
CA SER A 567 4.77 21.09 -5.72
C SER A 567 5.85 21.18 -4.63
N PHE A 568 5.45 21.13 -3.37
CA PHE A 568 6.33 20.97 -2.22
C PHE A 568 7.18 19.67 -2.32
N GLY A 569 6.69 18.67 -3.08
CA GLY A 569 7.45 17.48 -3.43
C GLY A 569 8.60 17.79 -4.40
N VAL A 570 8.38 18.64 -5.40
CA VAL A 570 9.44 19.16 -6.29
C VAL A 570 10.41 20.04 -5.51
N LEU A 571 9.92 20.83 -4.56
CA LEU A 571 10.76 21.68 -3.70
C LEU A 571 11.66 20.82 -2.79
N LEU A 572 11.11 19.78 -2.16
CA LEU A 572 11.86 18.82 -1.35
C LEU A 572 12.85 18.02 -2.20
N ALA A 573 12.43 17.50 -3.36
CA ALA A 573 13.30 16.81 -4.31
C ALA A 573 14.43 17.73 -4.78
N SER A 574 14.14 19.01 -5.06
CA SER A 574 15.13 20.02 -5.42
C SER A 574 16.10 20.29 -4.27
N ILE A 575 15.65 20.36 -3.02
CA ILE A 575 16.52 20.51 -1.85
C ILE A 575 17.40 19.27 -1.66
N ILE A 576 16.86 18.06 -1.83
CA ILE A 576 17.61 16.80 -1.73
C ILE A 576 18.65 16.71 -2.84
N VAL A 577 18.25 16.95 -4.09
CA VAL A 577 19.13 16.92 -5.26
C VAL A 577 20.17 18.03 -5.16
N PHE A 578 19.80 19.23 -4.72
CA PHE A 578 20.73 20.32 -4.47
C PHE A 578 21.70 19.96 -3.34
N GLY A 579 21.23 19.37 -2.24
CA GLY A 579 22.09 18.92 -1.15
C GLY A 579 23.08 17.85 -1.58
N LEU A 580 22.64 16.87 -2.37
CA LEU A 580 23.48 15.80 -2.95
C LEU A 580 24.45 16.35 -4.00
N ALA A 581 23.98 17.19 -4.92
CA ALA A 581 24.79 17.81 -5.96
C ALA A 581 25.80 18.79 -5.37
N TYR A 582 25.44 19.54 -4.34
CA TYR A 582 26.37 20.39 -3.60
C TYR A 582 27.42 19.57 -2.87
N ALA A 583 27.02 18.47 -2.20
CA ALA A 583 27.96 17.55 -1.58
C ALA A 583 28.91 16.92 -2.61
N ALA A 584 28.39 16.49 -3.77
CA ALA A 584 29.18 15.92 -4.86
C ALA A 584 30.12 16.94 -5.51
N ALA A 585 29.62 18.11 -5.92
CA ALA A 585 30.40 19.16 -6.55
C ALA A 585 31.55 19.64 -5.65
N ARG A 586 31.34 19.65 -4.33
CA ARG A 586 32.36 20.08 -3.38
C ARG A 586 33.38 19.00 -3.02
N VAL A 587 33.04 17.71 -3.21
CA VAL A 587 33.98 16.58 -3.15
C VAL A 587 34.88 16.53 -4.39
N PHE A 588 34.44 17.07 -5.52
CA PHE A 588 35.25 17.18 -6.75
C PHE A 588 36.09 18.47 -6.85
N GLN A 589 35.84 19.47 -5.99
CA GLN A 589 36.57 20.75 -5.97
C GLN A 589 37.61 20.87 -4.85
N GLY A 590 37.75 19.85 -3.99
CA GLY A 590 38.84 19.70 -3.04
C GLY A 590 39.66 18.47 -3.38
#